data_AF-A0A0E3WEJ4-F1
#
_entry.id   AF-A0A0E3WEJ4-F1
#
_cell.length_a   1.000
_cell.length_b   1.000
_cell.length_c   1.000
_cell.angle_alpha   90.00
_cell.angle_beta   90.00
_cell.angle_gamma   90.00
#
_symmetry.space_group_name_H-M   'P 1'
#
loop_
_entity.id
_entity.type
_entity.pdbx_description
1 polymer ?
#
loop_
_entity_poly.entity_id
_entity_poly.type
_entity_poly.pdbx_seq_one_letter_code
_entity_poly.pdbx_strand_id
1 'polypeptide(L)'
;MNKTELTKRIEGMGEYEPFVDEPISKRAVLNAVSELTEPSKVIIPKFVAEWVEFCKEYEKGLSECLSNHPSYEMPDDVGEWFETNEEEVHSKEELVSRAWLEGYELEVMKWNL
;
A
#
# COMPACT_ATOMS: atom_id res chain seq x y z
N MET A 1 -2.38 1.99 10.80
CA MET A 1 -3.84 1.97 11.02
C MET A 1 -4.49 2.58 9.80
N ASN A 2 -5.21 1.79 9.00
CA ASN A 2 -5.94 2.29 7.84
C ASN A 2 -7.31 2.89 8.26
N LYS A 3 -8.04 3.50 7.30
CA LYS A 3 -9.33 4.15 7.59
C LYS A 3 -10.33 3.16 8.17
N THR A 4 -10.35 1.92 7.67
CA THR A 4 -11.26 0.85 8.15
C THR A 4 -11.00 0.47 9.60
N GLU A 5 -9.73 0.31 10.00
CA GLU A 5 -9.34 0.01 11.38
C GLU A 5 -9.70 1.16 12.33
N LEU A 6 -9.48 2.41 11.89
CA LEU A 6 -9.86 3.60 12.64
C LEU A 6 -11.39 3.69 12.83
N THR A 7 -12.17 3.44 11.78
CA THR A 7 -13.64 3.40 11.86
C THR A 7 -14.12 2.38 12.89
N LYS A 8 -13.63 1.13 12.83
CA LYS A 8 -14.00 0.09 13.80
C LYS A 8 -13.68 0.48 15.24
N ARG A 9 -12.53 1.15 15.45
CA ARG A 9 -12.14 1.64 16.77
C ARG A 9 -13.10 2.71 17.29
N ILE A 10 -13.55 3.63 16.43
CA ILE A 10 -14.51 4.69 16.78
C ILE A 10 -15.90 4.12 17.03
N GLU A 11 -16.33 3.11 16.28
CA GLU A 11 -17.61 2.43 16.50
C GLU A 11 -17.69 1.78 17.90
N GLY A 12 -16.55 1.36 18.45
CA GLY A 12 -16.45 0.84 19.82
C GLY A 12 -16.43 1.89 20.93
N MET A 13 -16.41 3.19 20.60
CA MET A 13 -16.40 4.28 21.59
C MET A 13 -17.81 4.61 22.11
N GLY A 14 -17.87 5.36 23.22
CA GLY A 14 -19.12 5.94 23.71
C GLY A 14 -19.73 6.92 22.69
N GLU A 15 -21.02 7.24 22.84
CA GLU A 15 -21.66 8.19 21.91
C GLU A 15 -21.07 9.61 22.01
N TYR A 16 -20.55 9.96 23.19
CA TYR A 16 -19.88 11.23 23.47
C TYR A 16 -18.62 10.97 24.27
N GLU A 17 -17.52 11.56 23.83
CA GLU A 17 -16.23 11.54 24.54
C GLU A 17 -15.90 12.96 25.03
N PRO A 18 -15.37 13.12 26.27
CA PRO A 18 -15.00 14.43 26.79
C PRO A 18 -13.83 15.03 26.01
N PHE A 19 -14.03 16.25 25.50
CA PHE A 19 -13.01 17.06 24.84
C PHE A 19 -12.82 18.37 25.62
N VAL A 20 -11.77 19.14 25.31
CA VAL A 20 -11.34 20.30 26.12
C VAL A 20 -12.47 21.33 26.35
N ASP A 21 -13.37 21.52 25.38
CA ASP A 21 -14.46 22.50 25.45
C ASP A 21 -15.86 21.87 25.44
N GLU A 22 -16.22 21.10 24.40
CA GLU A 22 -17.53 20.46 24.26
C GLU A 22 -17.40 18.96 23.91
N PRO A 23 -18.32 18.09 24.38
CA PRO A 23 -18.31 16.68 24.01
C PRO A 23 -18.47 16.52 22.50
N ILE A 24 -17.57 15.78 21.87
CA ILE A 24 -17.68 15.44 20.46
C ILE A 24 -18.54 14.19 20.30
N SER A 25 -19.55 14.25 19.44
CA SER A 25 -20.36 13.06 19.13
C SER A 25 -19.55 12.08 18.28
N LYS A 26 -19.70 10.78 18.52
CA LYS A 26 -19.15 9.70 17.69
C LYS A 26 -19.47 9.91 16.21
N ARG A 27 -20.70 10.34 15.90
CA ARG A 27 -21.12 10.64 14.52
C ARG A 27 -20.27 11.74 13.87
N ALA A 28 -19.94 12.80 14.61
CA ALA A 28 -19.09 13.87 14.07
C ALA A 28 -17.69 13.36 13.74
N VAL A 29 -17.12 12.50 14.60
CA VAL A 29 -15.82 11.87 14.35
C VAL A 29 -15.87 10.94 13.13
N LEU A 30 -16.91 10.11 13.01
CA LEU A 30 -17.08 9.23 11.85
C LEU A 30 -17.21 9.99 10.54
N ASN A 31 -17.94 11.12 10.54
CA ASN A 31 -18.06 11.99 9.36
C ASN A 31 -16.70 12.55 8.95
N ALA A 32 -15.92 13.08 9.89
CA ALA A 32 -14.58 13.59 9.61
C ALA A 32 -13.64 12.49 9.06
N VAL A 33 -13.70 11.28 9.64
CA VAL A 33 -12.94 10.13 9.12
C VAL A 33 -13.39 9.75 7.71
N SER A 34 -14.69 9.85 7.41
CA SER A 34 -15.23 9.54 6.07
C SER A 34 -14.68 10.46 4.98
N GLU A 35 -14.30 11.70 5.33
CA GLU A 35 -13.70 12.68 4.42
C GLU A 35 -12.20 12.42 4.15
N LEU A 36 -11.53 11.61 4.98
CA LEU A 36 -10.13 11.23 4.76
C LEU A 36 -10.01 10.42 3.46
N THR A 37 -9.17 10.89 2.54
CA THR A 37 -8.77 10.13 1.35
C THR A 37 -7.73 9.09 1.74
N GLU A 38 -7.96 7.82 1.40
CA GLU A 38 -6.89 6.83 1.45
C GLU A 38 -5.90 7.08 0.31
N PRO A 39 -4.59 6.81 0.51
CA PRO A 39 -3.64 6.88 -0.59
C PRO A 39 -4.12 5.95 -1.72
N SER A 40 -4.06 6.45 -2.96
CA SER A 40 -4.40 5.63 -4.11
C SER A 40 -3.42 4.47 -4.19
N LYS A 41 -3.94 3.25 -4.27
CA LYS A 41 -3.11 2.07 -4.54
C LYS A 41 -2.39 2.26 -5.87
N VAL A 42 -1.14 1.80 -5.91
CA VAL A 42 -0.39 1.71 -7.15
C VAL A 42 -0.81 0.46 -7.92
N ILE A 43 -0.65 0.51 -9.25
CA ILE A 43 -0.81 -0.66 -10.10
C ILE A 43 0.57 -1.25 -10.33
N ILE A 44 0.75 -2.54 -10.06
CA ILE A 44 2.01 -3.25 -10.33
C ILE A 44 1.76 -4.53 -11.14
N PRO A 45 2.74 -5.00 -11.93
CA PRO A 45 2.64 -6.27 -12.61
C PRO A 45 2.51 -7.45 -11.63
N LYS A 46 1.87 -8.54 -12.08
CA LYS A 46 1.64 -9.72 -11.23
C LYS A 46 2.93 -10.34 -10.69
N PHE A 47 3.97 -10.46 -11.51
CA PHE A 47 5.25 -11.06 -11.08
C PHE A 47 5.96 -10.20 -10.03
N VAL A 48 5.83 -8.87 -10.09
CA VAL A 48 6.32 -7.94 -9.06
C VAL A 48 5.52 -8.09 -7.76
N ALA A 49 4.20 -8.24 -7.85
CA ALA A 49 3.36 -8.50 -6.69
C ALA A 49 3.74 -9.82 -5.98
N GLU A 50 4.00 -10.88 -6.75
CA GLU A 50 4.46 -12.17 -6.22
C GLU A 50 5.80 -12.04 -5.49
N TRP A 51 6.73 -11.23 -6.03
CA TRP A 51 7.98 -10.91 -5.34
C TRP A 51 7.78 -10.14 -4.03
N VAL A 52 6.91 -9.14 -4.02
CA VAL A 52 6.58 -8.38 -2.80
C VAL A 52 6.02 -9.30 -1.70
N GLU A 53 5.12 -10.21 -2.05
CA GLU A 53 4.57 -11.16 -1.08
C GLU A 53 5.60 -12.19 -0.64
N PHE A 54 6.47 -12.67 -1.54
CA PHE A 54 7.61 -13.51 -1.18
C PHE A 54 8.51 -12.81 -0.16
N CYS A 55 8.90 -11.55 -0.39
CA CYS A 55 9.69 -10.78 0.58
C CYS A 55 9.02 -10.73 1.96
N LYS A 56 7.71 -10.48 2.02
CA LYS A 56 6.96 -10.44 3.29
C LYS A 56 6.89 -11.80 3.98
N GLU A 57 6.65 -12.87 3.22
CA GLU A 57 6.55 -14.24 3.73
C GLU A 57 7.86 -14.70 4.37
N TYR A 58 8.99 -14.30 3.77
CA TYR A 58 10.33 -14.63 4.26
C TYR A 58 10.92 -13.58 5.22
N GLU A 59 10.06 -12.73 5.81
CA GLU A 59 10.42 -11.70 6.80
C GLU A 59 11.52 -10.71 6.34
N LYS A 60 11.65 -10.51 5.03
CA LYS A 60 12.59 -9.54 4.46
C LYS A 60 12.09 -8.11 4.67
N GLY A 61 13.02 -7.20 4.94
CA GLY A 61 12.74 -5.77 4.95
C GLY A 61 12.49 -5.22 3.54
N LEU A 62 11.78 -4.10 3.46
CA LEU A 62 11.56 -3.38 2.18
C LEU A 62 12.90 -3.05 1.49
N SER A 63 13.94 -2.69 2.26
CA SER A 63 15.27 -2.41 1.70
C SER A 63 15.91 -3.63 1.04
N GLU A 64 15.64 -4.84 1.54
CA GLU A 64 16.11 -6.08 0.93
C GLU A 64 15.30 -6.42 -0.33
N CYS A 65 14.00 -6.15 -0.30
CA CYS A 65 13.10 -6.38 -1.44
C CYS A 65 13.38 -5.44 -2.63
N LEU A 66 13.88 -4.23 -2.35
CA LEU A 66 14.28 -3.20 -3.33
C LEU A 66 15.76 -3.26 -3.72
N SER A 67 16.53 -4.17 -3.12
CA SER A 67 17.96 -4.22 -3.38
C SER A 67 18.20 -4.67 -4.82
N ASN A 68 18.70 -3.76 -5.66
CA ASN A 68 19.13 -4.04 -7.03
C ASN A 68 20.33 -5.00 -7.12
N HIS A 69 20.87 -5.47 -5.99
CA HIS A 69 21.68 -6.67 -6.02
C HIS A 69 20.73 -7.85 -6.12
N PRO A 70 20.71 -8.61 -7.23
CA PRO A 70 19.98 -9.88 -7.27
C PRO A 70 20.47 -10.73 -6.10
N SER A 71 19.66 -10.74 -5.04
CA SER A 71 19.72 -11.83 -4.08
C SER A 71 19.51 -13.10 -4.89
N TYR A 72 20.11 -14.22 -4.48
CA TYR A 72 19.94 -15.50 -5.20
C TYR A 72 18.47 -15.94 -5.36
N GLU A 73 17.56 -15.23 -4.69
CA GLU A 73 16.14 -15.49 -4.62
C GLU A 73 15.30 -14.51 -5.45
N MET A 74 15.86 -13.38 -5.93
CA MET A 74 15.11 -12.45 -6.79
C MET A 74 14.94 -13.07 -8.18
N PRO A 75 13.70 -13.22 -8.68
CA PRO A 75 13.47 -13.69 -10.03
C PRO A 75 14.08 -12.75 -11.08
N ASP A 76 14.63 -13.30 -12.16
CA ASP A 76 15.29 -12.52 -13.22
C ASP A 76 14.33 -11.51 -13.88
N ASP A 77 13.06 -11.85 -14.05
CA ASP A 77 12.02 -10.98 -14.63
C ASP A 77 11.70 -9.77 -13.73
N VAL A 78 11.75 -9.95 -12.41
CA VAL A 78 11.64 -8.87 -11.42
C VAL A 78 12.85 -7.94 -11.53
N GLY A 79 14.06 -8.51 -11.59
CA GLY A 79 15.29 -7.72 -11.73
C GLY A 79 15.33 -6.93 -13.04
N GLU A 80 15.01 -7.58 -14.16
CA GLU A 80 14.92 -6.94 -15.48
C GLU A 80 13.87 -5.83 -15.49
N TRP A 81 12.72 -6.04 -14.82
CA TRP A 81 11.70 -5.01 -14.69
C TRP A 81 12.25 -3.79 -13.97
N PHE A 82 12.92 -3.93 -12.82
CA PHE A 82 13.55 -2.81 -12.11
C PHE A 82 14.58 -2.05 -12.97
N GLU A 83 15.35 -2.77 -13.79
CA GLU A 83 16.38 -2.18 -14.66
C GLU A 83 15.82 -1.52 -15.93
N THR A 84 14.59 -1.87 -16.32
CA THR A 84 13.98 -1.34 -17.53
C THR A 84 13.67 0.15 -17.34
N ASN A 85 14.27 1.00 -18.17
CA ASN A 85 13.97 2.43 -18.18
C ASN A 85 12.79 2.72 -19.10
N GLU A 86 11.60 2.87 -18.52
CA GLU A 86 10.44 3.46 -19.18
C GLU A 86 10.27 4.92 -18.71
N GLU A 87 9.69 5.78 -19.55
CA GLU A 87 9.28 7.14 -19.16
C GLU A 87 8.06 7.06 -18.22
N GLU A 88 8.23 6.43 -17.07
CA GLU A 88 7.20 6.26 -16.07
C GLU A 88 7.06 7.52 -15.20
N VAL A 89 5.84 7.78 -14.74
CA VAL A 89 5.52 8.89 -13.83
C VAL A 89 6.17 8.69 -12.45
N HIS A 90 6.44 7.44 -12.08
CA HIS A 90 7.04 7.02 -10.81
C HIS A 90 8.21 6.09 -11.09
N SER A 91 9.21 6.05 -10.19
CA SER A 91 10.24 5.01 -10.29
C SER A 91 9.68 3.65 -9.86
N LYS A 92 10.28 2.56 -10.32
CA LYS A 92 9.85 1.21 -9.96
C LYS A 92 10.07 0.91 -8.49
N GLU A 93 11.12 1.46 -7.89
CA GLU A 93 11.32 1.42 -6.45
C GLU A 93 10.24 2.19 -5.70
N GLU A 94 9.78 3.33 -6.22
CA GLU A 94 8.64 4.07 -5.66
C GLU A 94 7.35 3.23 -5.75
N LEU A 95 7.08 2.61 -6.91
CA LEU A 95 5.92 1.74 -7.09
C LEU A 95 5.94 0.57 -6.10
N VAL A 96 7.08 -0.13 -5.96
CA VAL A 96 7.19 -1.25 -5.01
C VAL A 96 7.11 -0.77 -3.56
N SER A 97 7.71 0.38 -3.23
CA SER A 97 7.61 0.97 -1.88
C SER A 97 6.16 1.32 -1.51
N ARG A 98 5.42 1.91 -2.44
CA ARG A 98 4.01 2.24 -2.24
C ARG A 98 3.15 0.99 -2.20
N ALA A 99 3.40 0.01 -3.07
CA ALA A 99 2.74 -1.29 -3.01
C ALA A 99 2.93 -1.97 -1.64
N TRP A 100 4.13 -1.85 -1.07
CA TRP A 100 4.45 -2.39 0.25
C TRP A 100 3.68 -1.70 1.39
N LEU A 101 3.64 -0.36 1.38
CA LEU A 101 3.08 0.45 2.48
C LEU A 101 1.58 0.70 2.36
N GLU A 102 1.10 0.93 1.15
CA GLU A 102 -0.25 1.41 0.81
C GLU A 102 -1.11 0.29 0.18
N GLY A 103 -0.49 -0.83 -0.18
CA GLY A 103 -1.11 -1.88 -0.98
C GLY A 103 -1.12 -1.55 -2.48
N TYR A 104 -1.57 -2.51 -3.29
CA TYR A 104 -1.53 -2.41 -4.74
C TYR A 104 -2.75 -3.05 -5.40
N GLU A 105 -2.95 -2.71 -6.66
CA GLU A 105 -3.80 -3.40 -7.62
C GLU A 105 -2.92 -4.07 -8.67
N LEU A 106 -3.42 -5.15 -9.28
CA LEU A 106 -2.68 -5.85 -10.33
C LEU A 106 -2.94 -5.19 -11.68
N GLU A 107 -1.88 -5.08 -12.48
CA GLU A 107 -2.02 -4.65 -13.87
C GLU A 107 -2.93 -5.62 -14.63
N VAL A 108 -4.00 -5.08 -15.21
CA VAL A 108 -4.94 -5.86 -16.02
C VAL A 108 -4.37 -5.98 -17.42
N MET A 109 -4.03 -7.21 -17.82
CA MET A 109 -3.61 -7.52 -19.19
C MET A 109 -4.66 -7.03 -20.19
N LYS A 110 -4.34 -5.98 -20.95
CA LYS A 110 -5.15 -5.54 -22.09
C LYS A 110 -4.87 -6.46 -23.27
N TRP A 111 -5.80 -7.38 -23.55
CA TRP A 111 -5.80 -8.08 -24.84
C TRP A 111 -6.23 -7.10 -25.92
N ASN A 112 -5.30 -6.67 -26.77
CA ASN A 112 -5.64 -6.03 -28.03
C ASN A 112 -6.14 -7.13 -28.98
N LEU A 113 -7.46 -7.25 -29.14
CA LEU A 113 -8.11 -8.08 -30.17
C LEU A 113 -8.05 -7.38 -31.54
#